data_AF-A0A2S5RGM4-F1
#
_entry.id   AF-A0A2S5RGM4-F1
#
_cell.length_a   1.000
_cell.length_b   1.000
_cell.length_c   1.000
_cell.angle_alpha   90.00
_cell.angle_beta   90.00
_cell.angle_gamma   90.00
#
_symmetry.space_group_name_H-M   'P 1'
#
loop_
_entity.id
_entity.type
_entity.pdbx_description
1 polymer ?
#
loop_
_entity_poly.entity_id
_entity_poly.type
_entity_poly.pdbx_seq_one_letter_code
_entity_poly.pdbx_strand_id
1 'polypeptide(L)' 'MKCYIKDCEQSASASFAERVLDMNSTNNQWTTAEPIYKKFTWYFCSLHINEKLEEIQQRQK' A
#
# COMPACT_ATOMS: atom_id res chain seq x y z
N MET A 1 -3.75 -14.06 7.95
CA MET A 1 -3.01 -13.03 7.17
C MET A 1 -1.76 -12.67 7.95
N LYS A 2 -0.57 -12.72 7.34
CA LYS A 2 0.70 -12.33 7.97
C LYS A 2 0.97 -10.84 7.78
N CYS A 3 1.77 -10.25 8.66
CA CYS A 3 2.26 -8.88 8.48
C CYS A 3 3.07 -8.74 7.16
N TYR A 4 2.92 -7.60 6.49
CA TYR A 4 3.59 -7.27 5.23
C TYR A 4 5.10 -7.06 5.38
N ILE A 5 5.56 -6.60 6.55
CA ILE A 5 6.98 -6.41 6.86
C ILE A 5 7.73 -7.75 6.76
N LYS A 6 8.79 -7.76 5.94
CA LYS A 6 9.72 -8.90 5.85
C LYS A 6 10.34 -9.13 7.23
N ASP A 7 10.45 -10.40 7.63
CA ASP A 7 10.95 -10.81 8.96
C ASP A 7 9.98 -10.55 10.13
N CYS A 8 8.70 -10.31 9.85
CA CYS A 8 7.65 -10.28 10.88
C CYS A 8 6.76 -11.53 10.81
N GLU A 9 6.79 -12.37 11.85
CA GLU A 9 5.94 -13.57 11.93
C GLU A 9 4.57 -13.30 12.59
N GLN A 10 4.30 -12.08 13.00
CA GLN A 10 3.04 -11.74 13.68
C GLN A 10 1.86 -11.75 12.71
N SER A 11 0.70 -12.14 13.24
CA SER A 11 -0.58 -12.01 12.56
C SER A 11 -0.90 -10.53 12.32
N ALA A 12 -1.40 -10.22 11.13
CA ALA A 12 -1.88 -8.88 10.84
C ALA A 12 -3.14 -8.56 11.66
N SER A 13 -3.18 -7.37 12.22
CA SER A 13 -4.30 -6.84 13.01
C SER A 13 -4.95 -5.61 12.37
N ALA A 14 -4.29 -4.99 11.37
CA ALA A 14 -4.76 -3.82 10.66
C ALA A 14 -4.44 -3.91 9.17
N SER A 15 -5.14 -3.12 8.35
CA SER A 15 -4.89 -3.04 6.91
C SER A 15 -4.93 -1.60 6.41
N PHE A 16 -4.03 -1.25 5.50
CA PHE A 16 -4.02 0.02 4.80
C PHE A 16 -4.23 -0.22 3.31
N ALA A 17 -5.15 0.54 2.69
CA ALA A 17 -5.45 0.41 1.27
C ALA A 17 -5.12 1.71 0.53
N GLU A 18 -4.39 1.59 -0.57
CA GLU A 18 -4.01 2.72 -1.43
C GLU A 18 -4.30 2.41 -2.89
N ARG A 19 -4.56 3.46 -3.67
CA ARG A 19 -4.66 3.38 -5.12
C ARG A 19 -3.29 3.72 -5.71
N VAL A 20 -2.64 2.73 -6.30
CA VAL A 20 -1.33 2.90 -6.95
C VAL A 20 -1.47 2.84 -8.46
N LEU A 21 -0.71 3.65 -9.19
CA LEU A 21 -0.70 3.64 -10.65
C LEU A 21 -0.28 2.25 -11.15
N ASP A 22 -1.08 1.64 -12.01
CA ASP A 22 -0.77 0.30 -12.52
C ASP A 22 0.16 0.37 -13.74
N MET A 23 1.46 0.55 -13.52
CA MET A 23 2.44 0.69 -14.62
C MET A 23 2.53 -0.53 -15.54
N ASN A 24 2.04 -1.69 -15.10
CA ASN A 24 2.04 -2.92 -15.90
C ASN A 24 0.72 -3.15 -16.64
N SER A 25 -0.27 -2.27 -16.47
CA SER A 25 -1.52 -2.36 -17.20
C SER A 25 -1.26 -2.11 -18.68
N THR A 26 -1.72 -3.00 -19.55
CA THR A 26 -1.70 -2.81 -21.02
C THR A 26 -2.46 -1.55 -21.44
N ASN A 27 -3.33 -1.03 -20.57
CA ASN A 27 -4.11 0.17 -20.77
C ASN A 27 -3.45 1.43 -20.17
N ASN A 28 -2.26 1.32 -19.56
CA ASN A 28 -1.42 2.47 -19.16
C ASN A 28 -0.26 2.66 -20.14
N GLN A 29 -0.47 2.32 -21.42
CA GLN A 29 0.39 2.80 -22.49
C GLN A 29 0.29 4.32 -22.55
N TRP A 30 1.35 5.01 -23.03
CA TRP A 30 1.42 6.47 -23.18
C TRP A 30 0.28 7.11 -24.01
N THR A 31 -0.64 6.30 -24.52
CA THR A 31 -1.73 6.60 -25.45
C THR A 31 -3.12 6.66 -24.82
N THR A 32 -3.30 6.31 -23.53
CA THR A 32 -4.61 6.41 -22.87
C THR A 32 -4.80 7.75 -22.16
N ALA A 33 -5.99 8.33 -22.31
CA ALA A 33 -6.32 9.66 -21.77
C ALA A 33 -6.46 9.67 -20.23
N GLU A 34 -6.70 8.50 -19.62
CA GLU A 34 -6.91 8.38 -18.17
C GLU A 34 -6.04 7.27 -17.58
N PRO A 35 -5.21 7.57 -16.56
CA PRO A 35 -4.39 6.58 -15.90
C PRO A 35 -5.24 5.59 -15.09
N ILE A 36 -4.93 4.31 -15.25
CA ILE A 36 -5.54 3.22 -14.48
C ILE A 36 -4.79 3.01 -13.18
N TYR A 37 -5.53 3.03 -12.08
CA TYR A 37 -5.03 2.74 -10.74
C TYR A 37 -5.52 1.36 -10.30
N LYS A 38 -4.64 0.60 -9.64
CA LYS A 38 -5.02 -0.63 -8.93
C LYS A 38 -5.08 -0.38 -7.43
N LYS A 39 -6.00 -1.07 -6.77
CA LYS A 39 -6.10 -1.06 -5.30
C LYS A 39 -5.07 -2.02 -4.73
N PHE A 40 -4.11 -1.50 -3.97
CA PHE A 40 -3.20 -2.30 -3.18
C PHE A 40 -3.66 -2.28 -1.72
N THR A 41 -3.59 -3.42 -1.04
CA THR A 41 -3.91 -3.50 0.40
C THR A 41 -2.76 -4.16 1.12
N TRP A 42 -2.13 -3.42 2.02
CA TRP A 42 -1.09 -3.92 2.92
C TRP A 42 -1.70 -4.29 4.26
N TYR A 43 -1.24 -5.40 4.83
CA TYR A 43 -1.70 -5.89 6.12
C TYR A 43 -0.55 -5.79 7.12
N PHE A 44 -0.76 -5.15 8.26
CA PHE A 44 0.27 -4.91 9.26
C PHE A 44 -0.15 -5.47 10.62
N CYS A 45 0.83 -5.87 11.43
CA CYS A 45 0.59 -6.11 12.86
C CYS A 45 0.47 -4.78 13.62
N SER A 46 0.07 -4.86 14.89
CA SER A 46 -0.16 -3.69 15.75
C SER A 46 1.10 -2.86 16.00
N LEU A 47 2.29 -3.45 15.90
CA LEU A 47 3.56 -2.73 16.02
C LEU A 47 3.84 -1.91 14.76
N HIS A 48 3.90 -2.57 13.60
CA HIS A 48 4.31 -1.93 12.34
C HIS A 48 3.25 -0.98 11.74
N ILE A 49 1.98 -1.08 12.16
CA ILE A 49 0.96 -0.12 11.72
C ILE A 49 1.23 1.27 12.26
N ASN A 50 1.75 1.40 13.49
CA ASN A 50 2.03 2.70 14.10
C ASN A 50 3.16 3.42 13.36
N GLU A 51 4.26 2.71 13.06
CA GLU A 51 5.37 3.25 12.27
C GLU A 51 4.90 3.77 10.91
N LYS A 52 4.00 3.03 10.25
CA LYS A 52 3.45 3.43 8.95
C LYS A 52 2.51 4.63 9.05
N LEU A 53 1.74 4.74 10.13
CA LEU A 53 0.90 5.92 10.37
C LEU A 53 1.74 7.18 10.56
N GLU A 54 2.85 7.09 11.29
CA GLU A 54 3.78 8.21 11.50
C GLU A 54 4.43 8.66 10.18
N GLU A 55 4.89 7.72 9.35
CA GLU A 55 5.43 8.02 8.00
C GLU A 55 4.39 8.76 7.13
N ILE A 56 3.13 8.32 7.16
CA ILE A 56 2.05 8.94 6.37
C ILE A 56 1.76 10.36 6.86
N GLN A 57 1.71 10.57 8.17
CA GLN A 57 1.46 11.90 8.75
C GLN A 57 2.56 12.90 8.40
N GLN A 58 3.83 12.46 8.32
CA GLN A 58 4.94 13.33 7.95
C GLN A 58 4.89 13.79 6.49
N ARG A 59 4.36 12.97 5.58
CA ARG A 59 4.22 13.33 4.14
C ARG A 59 3.14 14.37 3.86
N GLN A 60 2.27 14.65 4.83
CA GLN A 60 1.16 15.60 4.69
C GLN A 60 1.45 16.99 5.28
N LYS A 61 2.65 17.20 5.85
CA LYS A 61 3.17 18.51 6.27
C LYS A 61 4.04 19.12 5.17
#